data_AF-A0A183TSN1-F1
#
_entry.id   AF-A0A183TSN1-F1
#
_cell.length_a   1.000
_cell.length_b   1.000
_cell.length_c   1.000
_cell.angle_alpha   90.00
_cell.angle_beta   90.00
_cell.angle_gamma   90.00
#
_symmetry.space_group_name_H-M   'P 1'
#
loop_
_entity.id
_entity.type
_entity.pdbx_description
1 polymer ?
#
loop_
_entity_poly.entity_id
_entity_poly.type
_entity_poly.pdbx_seq_one_letter_code
_entity_poly.pdbx_strand_id
1 'polypeptide(L)'
;MLSHNLSSVPDFVHVTVFCCPNAFFLPPACSDYRDVFVLPKQKTVELEEQARHDAEAERLRQEDEERLEREKLANPSPVEPPEQPEAETLPAPEPSSSEQPAEQLSDLDTEPHEPLEPLDDSESTEDEGEFETEEPAPPSPPPPPPKPIDYGPEQGFLMLTEPGVGCLELEDKEYVYSLCPFKDAHQRSRSAGSSSLLGSWKGWVDHPEGSETWDREAKMRLSYKEMLYDDGHSCWNGPNRSVKVRVECGPENKLLSAEEPSRCTYRFRLETPAACHHHPDTLLAHMHTEL
;
A
#
# COMPACT_ATOMS: atom_id res chain seq x y z
N MET A 1 58.47 45.10 33.23
CA MET A 1 57.75 43.83 33.47
C MET A 1 56.55 43.79 32.54
N LEU A 2 56.19 42.58 32.09
CA LEU A 2 55.04 42.20 31.23
C LEU A 2 55.34 42.15 29.72
N SER A 3 56.17 41.15 29.41
CA SER A 3 55.95 40.03 28.49
C SER A 3 54.80 40.07 27.46
N HIS A 4 55.16 39.64 26.26
CA HIS A 4 54.30 39.27 25.14
C HIS A 4 53.23 38.26 25.54
N ASN A 5 52.03 38.41 24.96
CA ASN A 5 51.15 37.27 24.72
C ASN A 5 50.57 37.38 23.31
N LEU A 6 51.14 36.61 22.39
CA LEU A 6 50.51 36.25 21.13
C LEU A 6 49.35 35.31 21.49
N SER A 7 48.12 35.69 21.14
CA SER A 7 47.05 34.71 20.96
C SER A 7 46.51 34.85 19.55
N SER A 8 46.98 33.95 18.70
CA SER A 8 46.51 33.66 17.35
C SER A 8 45.21 32.87 17.47
N VAL A 9 44.12 33.34 16.87
CA VAL A 9 42.95 32.50 16.60
C VAL A 9 42.46 32.76 15.18
N PRO A 10 42.71 31.85 14.21
CA PRO A 10 42.01 31.91 12.93
C PRO A 10 41.54 30.52 12.49
N ASP A 11 40.50 29.94 13.10
CA ASP A 11 40.04 28.57 12.74
C ASP A 11 38.54 28.41 12.42
N PHE A 12 37.83 29.50 12.14
CA PHE A 12 36.41 29.45 11.76
C PHE A 12 36.14 30.18 10.44
N VAL A 13 35.31 29.58 9.58
CA VAL A 13 34.80 30.19 8.34
C VAL A 13 33.32 30.49 8.54
N HIS A 14 32.91 31.71 8.20
CA HIS A 14 31.55 32.20 8.42
C HIS A 14 30.70 31.94 7.16
N VAL A 15 29.73 31.04 7.25
CA VAL A 15 28.75 30.83 6.17
C VAL A 15 27.56 31.75 6.43
N THR A 16 27.25 32.62 5.48
CA THR A 16 26.17 33.62 5.61
C THR A 16 25.08 33.31 4.59
N VAL A 17 23.88 32.96 5.06
CA VAL A 17 22.69 32.80 4.21
C VAL A 17 22.03 34.16 4.07
N PHE A 18 21.85 34.65 2.84
CA PHE A 18 21.15 35.90 2.56
C PHE A 18 19.65 35.63 2.37
N CYS A 19 18.79 36.24 3.19
CA CYS A 19 17.37 36.40 2.86
C CYS A 19 17.21 37.59 1.89
N CYS A 20 16.62 37.34 0.71
CA CYS A 20 16.18 38.40 -0.20
C CYS A 20 14.90 39.08 0.35
N PRO A 21 14.84 40.41 0.45
CA PRO A 21 13.62 41.13 0.80
C PRO A 21 12.93 41.62 -0.48
N ASN A 22 11.75 41.09 -0.81
CA ASN A 22 10.86 41.80 -1.72
C ASN A 22 9.39 41.51 -1.42
N ALA A 23 8.80 42.31 -0.53
CA ALA A 23 7.43 42.82 -0.66
C ALA A 23 7.18 43.86 0.44
N PHE A 24 6.72 45.03 0.03
CA PHE A 24 6.26 46.14 0.87
C PHE A 24 5.13 45.68 1.80
N PHE A 25 5.32 45.80 3.12
CA PHE A 25 4.39 46.25 4.19
C PHE A 25 4.94 45.79 5.58
N LEU A 26 4.94 46.65 6.59
CA LEU A 26 5.42 46.45 7.98
C LEU A 26 4.37 47.05 8.96
N PRO A 27 4.34 46.76 10.31
CA PRO A 27 4.99 45.72 11.16
C PRO A 27 3.99 45.11 12.22
N PRO A 28 4.37 44.36 13.31
CA PRO A 28 5.72 44.05 13.83
C PRO A 28 6.05 42.61 14.28
N ALA A 29 7.36 42.41 14.48
CA ALA A 29 8.08 41.37 15.23
C ALA A 29 8.50 40.08 14.50
N CYS A 30 9.50 40.16 13.62
CA CYS A 30 10.47 39.08 13.47
C CYS A 30 11.52 39.23 14.58
N SER A 31 11.58 38.26 15.48
CA SER A 31 12.71 38.09 16.40
C SER A 31 13.91 37.58 15.62
N ASP A 32 15.01 38.30 15.77
CA ASP A 32 16.33 38.03 15.18
C ASP A 32 16.87 36.69 15.72
N TYR A 33 16.89 35.63 14.88
CA TYR A 33 17.65 34.42 15.16
C TYR A 33 18.51 34.08 13.94
N ARG A 34 19.78 34.48 14.02
CA ARG A 34 20.83 34.07 13.09
C ARG A 34 21.45 32.78 13.62
N ASP A 35 21.09 31.64 13.05
CA ASP A 35 21.88 30.43 13.23
C ASP A 35 23.11 30.48 12.33
N VAL A 36 24.24 30.88 12.92
CA VAL A 36 25.57 30.74 12.31
C VAL A 36 26.08 29.37 12.71
N PHE A 37 26.00 28.38 11.81
CA PHE A 37 26.64 27.09 12.02
C PHE A 37 28.14 27.23 11.80
N VAL A 38 28.87 27.31 12.90
CA VAL A 38 30.32 27.35 12.92
C VAL A 38 30.85 25.91 12.83
N LEU A 39 31.15 25.44 11.62
CA LEU A 39 31.82 24.16 11.44
C LEU A 39 33.35 24.33 11.51
N PRO A 40 34.06 23.44 12.23
CA PRO A 40 35.52 23.46 12.24
C PRO A 40 36.06 23.20 10.83
N LYS A 41 37.10 23.94 10.41
CA LYS A 41 37.68 23.87 9.05
C LYS A 41 38.02 22.45 8.57
N GLN A 42 38.41 21.56 9.49
CA GLN A 42 38.70 20.16 9.14
C GLN A 42 37.44 19.43 8.67
N LYS A 43 36.31 19.66 9.35
CA LYS A 43 35.03 19.02 9.02
C LYS A 43 34.46 19.54 7.69
N THR A 44 34.68 20.81 7.35
CA THR A 44 34.28 21.35 6.04
C THR A 44 35.10 20.75 4.89
N VAL A 45 36.41 20.56 5.09
CA VAL A 45 37.28 19.93 4.08
C VAL A 45 36.92 18.45 3.87
N GLU A 46 36.64 17.71 4.95
CA GLU A 46 36.19 16.32 4.89
C GLU A 46 34.85 16.18 4.15
N LEU A 47 33.89 17.08 4.40
CA LEU A 47 32.60 17.11 3.70
C LEU A 47 32.75 17.44 2.21
N GLU A 48 33.65 18.35 1.84
CA GLU A 48 33.94 18.69 0.44
C GLU A 48 34.70 17.56 -0.29
N GLU A 49 35.57 16.82 0.40
CA GLU A 49 36.20 15.61 -0.15
C GLU A 49 35.18 14.48 -0.35
N GLN A 50 34.30 14.26 0.61
CA GLN A 50 33.23 13.26 0.49
C GLN A 50 32.27 13.61 -0.66
N ALA A 51 31.84 14.86 -0.77
CA ALA A 51 30.97 15.31 -1.85
C ALA A 51 31.62 15.15 -3.24
N ARG A 52 32.94 15.39 -3.34
CA ARG A 52 33.69 15.15 -4.58
C ARG A 52 33.76 13.65 -4.93
N HIS A 53 34.01 12.81 -3.94
CA HIS A 53 34.05 11.35 -4.14
C HIS A 53 32.69 10.79 -4.56
N ASP A 54 31.60 11.25 -3.92
CA ASP A 54 30.24 10.81 -4.24
C ASP A 54 29.82 11.25 -5.66
N ALA A 55 30.18 12.49 -6.05
CA ALA A 55 29.96 12.98 -7.41
C ALA A 55 30.76 12.20 -8.47
N GLU A 56 31.99 11.80 -8.17
CA GLU A 56 32.80 10.95 -9.06
C GLU A 56 32.19 9.55 -9.21
N ALA A 57 31.73 8.95 -8.10
CA ALA A 57 31.06 7.65 -8.11
C ALA A 57 29.72 7.66 -8.87
N GLU A 58 28.97 8.76 -8.80
CA GLU A 58 27.74 8.92 -9.60
C GLU A 58 28.04 9.05 -11.10
N ARG A 59 29.08 9.82 -11.47
CA ARG A 59 29.51 9.93 -12.86
C ARG A 59 29.94 8.59 -13.46
N LEU A 60 30.71 7.80 -12.71
CA LEU A 60 31.13 6.46 -13.17
C LEU A 60 29.93 5.51 -13.35
N ARG A 61 28.92 5.60 -12.47
CA ARG A 61 27.68 4.80 -12.62
C ARG A 61 26.91 5.19 -13.88
N GLN A 62 26.81 6.48 -14.19
CA GLN A 62 26.18 6.97 -15.42
C GLN A 62 26.96 6.52 -16.66
N GLU A 63 28.28 6.63 -16.66
CA GLU A 63 29.14 6.17 -17.76
C GLU A 63 29.03 4.65 -17.99
N ASP A 64 28.89 3.86 -16.93
CA ASP A 64 28.65 2.41 -16.99
C ASP A 64 27.25 2.07 -17.56
N GLU A 65 26.22 2.80 -17.16
CA GLU A 65 24.86 2.64 -17.67
C GLU A 65 24.79 3.00 -19.17
N GLU A 66 25.38 4.12 -19.58
CA GLU A 66 25.49 4.52 -20.98
C GLU A 66 26.28 3.50 -21.81
N ARG A 67 27.34 2.91 -21.24
CA ARG A 67 28.11 1.84 -21.90
C ARG A 67 27.24 0.59 -22.10
N LEU A 68 26.47 0.20 -21.08
CA LEU A 68 25.56 -0.94 -21.16
C LEU A 68 24.45 -0.70 -22.20
N GLU A 69 23.89 0.50 -22.27
CA GLU A 69 22.91 0.86 -23.30
C GLU A 69 23.52 0.81 -24.70
N ARG A 70 24.75 1.31 -24.88
CA ARG A 70 25.45 1.24 -26.16
C ARG A 70 25.75 -0.20 -26.56
N GLU A 71 26.13 -1.07 -25.62
CA GLU A 71 26.32 -2.51 -25.86
C GLU A 71 25.01 -3.21 -26.26
N LYS A 72 23.90 -2.88 -25.60
CA LYS A 72 22.55 -3.38 -25.97
C LYS A 72 22.14 -2.94 -27.38
N LEU A 73 22.47 -1.70 -27.76
CA LEU A 73 22.18 -1.20 -29.11
C LEU A 73 23.10 -1.80 -30.18
N ALA A 74 24.36 -2.07 -29.84
CA ALA A 74 25.34 -2.67 -30.75
C ALA A 74 25.12 -4.17 -30.98
N ASN A 75 24.49 -4.87 -30.03
CA ASN A 75 24.20 -6.30 -30.12
C ASN A 75 22.73 -6.57 -29.77
N PRO A 76 21.78 -6.28 -30.69
CA PRO A 76 20.38 -6.59 -30.46
C PRO A 76 20.22 -8.12 -30.33
N SER A 77 19.67 -8.58 -29.20
CA SER A 77 19.26 -9.98 -29.03
C SER A 77 18.38 -10.42 -30.20
N PRO A 78 18.55 -11.66 -30.71
CA PRO A 78 17.70 -12.17 -31.78
C PRO A 78 16.22 -12.09 -31.38
N VAL A 79 15.42 -11.43 -32.21
CA VAL A 79 13.97 -11.40 -32.11
C VAL A 79 13.45 -12.83 -32.25
N GLU A 80 12.80 -13.36 -31.22
CA GLU A 80 12.04 -14.61 -31.34
C GLU A 80 10.94 -14.44 -32.40
N PRO A 81 10.76 -15.41 -33.32
CA PRO A 81 9.72 -15.32 -34.35
C PRO A 81 8.31 -15.29 -33.73
N PRO A 82 7.36 -14.55 -34.34
CA PRO A 82 5.98 -14.54 -33.88
C PRO A 82 5.31 -15.89 -34.20
N GLU A 83 4.71 -16.53 -33.20
CA GLU A 83 3.77 -17.63 -33.43
C GLU A 83 2.54 -17.12 -34.19
N GLN A 84 2.19 -17.83 -35.27
CA GLN A 84 1.05 -17.52 -36.12
C GLN A 84 -0.27 -18.05 -35.52
N PRO A 85 -1.41 -17.39 -35.78
CA PRO A 85 -2.73 -17.87 -35.37
C PRO A 85 -3.31 -18.83 -36.43
N GLU A 86 -3.80 -19.99 -36.00
CA GLU A 86 -4.63 -20.87 -36.85
C GLU A 86 -6.11 -20.51 -36.69
N ALA A 87 -6.80 -20.30 -37.81
CA ALA A 87 -8.23 -19.99 -37.88
C ALA A 87 -9.04 -21.13 -38.54
N GLU A 88 -10.14 -21.48 -37.86
CA GLU A 88 -11.47 -21.99 -38.25
C GLU A 88 -11.69 -22.86 -39.51
N THR A 89 -12.47 -23.93 -39.32
CA THR A 89 -13.60 -24.30 -40.22
C THR A 89 -14.67 -25.13 -39.46
N LEU A 90 -15.90 -24.58 -39.38
CA LEU A 90 -17.21 -25.25 -39.12
C LEU A 90 -17.86 -25.66 -40.48
N PRO A 91 -18.95 -26.49 -40.63
CA PRO A 91 -20.17 -26.57 -39.80
C PRO A 91 -20.96 -27.93 -39.73
N ALA A 92 -22.12 -27.89 -39.03
CA ALA A 92 -23.18 -28.88 -38.68
C ALA A 92 -24.00 -29.47 -39.89
N PRO A 93 -25.12 -30.29 -39.77
CA PRO A 93 -26.00 -30.66 -38.62
C PRO A 93 -26.62 -32.11 -38.53
N GLU A 94 -27.19 -32.43 -37.34
CA GLU A 94 -28.40 -33.25 -36.91
C GLU A 94 -29.02 -34.36 -37.83
N PRO A 95 -29.65 -35.49 -37.34
CA PRO A 95 -30.76 -35.45 -36.35
C PRO A 95 -31.06 -36.66 -35.41
N SER A 96 -31.87 -36.34 -34.39
CA SER A 96 -32.94 -37.05 -33.63
C SER A 96 -33.38 -38.50 -33.93
N SER A 97 -33.59 -39.29 -32.85
CA SER A 97 -34.72 -40.24 -32.58
C SER A 97 -34.43 -41.07 -31.30
N SER A 98 -35.06 -40.82 -30.14
CA SER A 98 -36.34 -41.37 -29.61
C SER A 98 -36.30 -42.80 -29.02
N GLU A 99 -36.71 -42.88 -27.75
CA GLU A 99 -37.44 -43.95 -27.03
C GLU A 99 -36.72 -45.20 -26.45
N GLN A 100 -36.93 -45.36 -25.12
CA GLN A 100 -36.86 -46.58 -24.28
C GLN A 100 -37.83 -47.68 -24.81
N PRO A 101 -37.79 -48.99 -24.43
CA PRO A 101 -37.77 -49.41 -23.01
C PRO A 101 -37.34 -50.86 -22.62
N ALA A 102 -37.33 -51.05 -21.29
CA ALA A 102 -37.78 -52.24 -20.54
C ALA A 102 -36.93 -53.52 -20.44
N GLU A 103 -36.97 -54.07 -19.21
CA GLU A 103 -36.94 -55.50 -18.83
C GLU A 103 -35.56 -56.17 -18.85
N GLN A 104 -35.17 -57.14 -18.03
CA GLN A 104 -35.67 -57.83 -16.83
C GLN A 104 -34.60 -58.91 -16.54
N LEU A 105 -34.38 -59.28 -15.26
CA LEU A 105 -33.91 -60.61 -14.81
C LEU A 105 -32.50 -61.08 -15.31
N SER A 106 -31.73 -61.94 -14.66
CA SER A 106 -31.91 -62.97 -13.62
C SER A 106 -30.51 -63.51 -13.26
N ASP A 107 -30.32 -63.93 -12.00
CA ASP A 107 -29.73 -65.21 -11.52
C ASP A 107 -28.31 -65.61 -12.01
N LEU A 108 -27.43 -66.31 -11.30
CA LEU A 108 -27.26 -67.00 -10.01
C LEU A 108 -25.75 -67.38 -10.02
N ASP A 109 -24.98 -67.51 -8.93
CA ASP A 109 -24.95 -68.67 -8.03
C ASP A 109 -24.00 -68.37 -6.84
N THR A 110 -24.56 -68.17 -5.64
CA THR A 110 -24.50 -69.05 -4.44
C THR A 110 -23.29 -70.02 -4.33
N GLU A 111 -22.27 -69.73 -3.49
CA GLU A 111 -22.03 -70.24 -2.09
C GLU A 111 -21.32 -71.64 -2.03
N PRO A 112 -20.79 -72.18 -0.89
CA PRO A 112 -20.96 -71.78 0.53
C PRO A 112 -19.73 -71.90 1.51
N HIS A 113 -19.86 -71.24 2.67
CA HIS A 113 -19.57 -71.65 4.09
C HIS A 113 -18.17 -72.26 4.45
N GLU A 114 -17.46 -71.97 5.55
CA GLU A 114 -17.79 -71.57 6.95
C GLU A 114 -16.47 -71.45 7.81
N PRO A 115 -16.44 -71.26 9.17
CA PRO A 115 -16.56 -70.02 9.96
C PRO A 115 -15.46 -69.89 11.08
N LEU A 116 -15.72 -69.04 12.11
CA LEU A 116 -15.08 -68.91 13.46
C LEU A 116 -13.92 -67.89 13.55
N GLU A 117 -13.81 -66.96 14.51
CA GLU A 117 -14.49 -66.67 15.79
C GLU A 117 -14.18 -65.20 16.22
N PRO A 118 -14.88 -64.62 17.21
CA PRO A 118 -14.76 -63.24 17.66
C PRO A 118 -13.74 -63.08 18.82
N LEU A 119 -13.11 -61.92 18.94
CA LEU A 119 -12.38 -61.52 20.14
C LEU A 119 -12.94 -60.21 20.69
N ASP A 120 -13.41 -60.32 21.93
CA ASP A 120 -13.87 -59.27 22.85
C ASP A 120 -12.71 -58.89 23.81
N ASP A 121 -12.91 -57.81 24.55
CA ASP A 121 -12.13 -57.27 25.69
C ASP A 121 -10.76 -56.64 25.36
N SER A 122 -10.37 -55.44 25.83
CA SER A 122 -10.80 -54.65 26.99
C SER A 122 -10.23 -53.22 26.88
N GLU A 123 -10.90 -52.25 27.52
CA GLU A 123 -10.35 -51.39 28.60
C GLU A 123 -11.01 -49.99 28.60
N SER A 124 -12.10 -49.90 29.35
CA SER A 124 -12.61 -48.64 29.89
C SER A 124 -11.65 -48.14 30.96
N THR A 125 -10.93 -47.07 30.67
CA THR A 125 -10.25 -46.28 31.71
C THR A 125 -11.24 -45.26 32.24
N GLU A 126 -11.51 -45.36 33.53
CA GLU A 126 -12.23 -44.36 34.32
C GLU A 126 -11.28 -43.15 34.44
N ASP A 127 -11.52 -42.11 33.65
CA ASP A 127 -10.83 -40.82 33.78
C ASP A 127 -11.43 -40.10 35.00
N GLU A 128 -10.80 -40.33 36.16
CA GLU A 128 -11.01 -39.55 37.36
C GLU A 128 -10.77 -38.08 37.01
N GLY A 129 -11.85 -37.31 36.91
CA GLY A 129 -11.80 -35.89 36.59
C GLY A 129 -10.87 -35.14 37.54
N GLU A 130 -9.67 -34.85 37.05
CA GLU A 130 -8.78 -33.89 37.65
C GLU A 130 -9.47 -32.53 37.44
N PHE A 131 -10.13 -32.04 38.50
CA PHE A 131 -10.58 -30.66 38.57
C PHE A 131 -9.32 -29.80 38.63
N GLU A 132 -8.69 -29.59 37.46
CA GLU A 132 -7.75 -28.51 37.28
C GLU A 132 -8.51 -27.24 37.64
N THR A 133 -8.13 -26.66 38.77
CA THR A 133 -8.48 -25.29 39.10
C THR A 133 -7.91 -24.44 37.97
N GLU A 134 -8.74 -24.16 36.97
CA GLU A 134 -8.41 -23.28 35.87
C GLU A 134 -8.14 -21.91 36.49
N GLU A 135 -6.86 -21.63 36.73
CA GLU A 135 -6.45 -20.33 37.27
C GLU A 135 -6.99 -19.26 36.33
N PRO A 136 -7.67 -18.22 36.84
CA PRO A 136 -8.27 -17.21 35.99
C PRO A 136 -7.16 -16.59 35.13
N ALA A 137 -7.31 -16.69 33.81
CA ALA A 137 -6.35 -16.16 32.86
C ALA A 137 -5.99 -14.70 33.23
N PRO A 138 -4.70 -14.33 33.17
CA PRO A 138 -4.27 -12.99 33.52
C PRO A 138 -5.03 -11.96 32.65
N PRO A 139 -5.32 -10.76 33.18
CA PRO A 139 -6.03 -9.73 32.42
C PRO A 139 -5.25 -9.42 31.13
N SER A 140 -5.95 -9.41 30.00
CA SER A 140 -5.34 -9.02 28.73
C SER A 140 -4.74 -7.61 28.83
N PRO A 141 -3.58 -7.37 28.20
CA PRO A 141 -2.98 -6.04 28.24
C PRO A 141 -3.93 -5.00 27.61
N PRO A 142 -3.90 -3.75 28.10
CA PRO A 142 -4.71 -2.69 27.50
C PRO A 142 -4.35 -2.53 26.01
N PRO A 143 -5.33 -2.19 25.14
CA PRO A 143 -5.07 -2.01 23.73
C PRO A 143 -4.04 -0.88 23.52
N PRO A 144 -3.16 -0.99 22.51
CA PRO A 144 -2.21 0.06 22.20
C PRO A 144 -2.93 1.37 21.82
N PRO A 145 -2.32 2.54 22.04
CA PRO A 145 -2.89 3.80 21.59
C PRO A 145 -3.07 3.79 20.06
N PRO A 146 -4.12 4.45 19.53
CA PRO A 146 -4.35 4.51 18.10
C PRO A 146 -3.19 5.23 17.41
N LYS A 147 -2.70 4.65 16.30
CA LYS A 147 -1.68 5.29 15.46
C LYS A 147 -2.27 6.55 14.81
N PRO A 148 -1.50 7.65 14.67
CA PRO A 148 -1.95 8.82 13.94
C PRO A 148 -2.14 8.49 12.45
N ILE A 149 -3.10 9.17 11.80
CA ILE A 149 -3.38 8.98 10.37
C ILE A 149 -2.47 9.90 9.54
N ASP A 150 -1.86 9.36 8.49
CA ASP A 150 -1.10 10.16 7.53
C ASP A 150 -1.99 10.75 6.43
N TYR A 151 -2.25 12.05 6.51
CA TYR A 151 -3.00 12.81 5.50
C TYR A 151 -2.11 13.42 4.40
N GLY A 152 -0.83 13.05 4.35
CA GLY A 152 0.13 13.59 3.41
C GLY A 152 0.97 14.75 3.95
N PRO A 153 2.00 15.19 3.21
CA PRO A 153 2.98 16.20 3.65
C PRO A 153 2.32 17.53 4.04
N GLU A 154 1.35 17.99 3.25
CA GLU A 154 0.59 19.23 3.52
C GLU A 154 -0.79 18.98 4.12
N GLN A 155 -1.02 17.76 4.64
CA GLN A 155 -2.35 17.30 5.05
C GLN A 155 -3.39 17.41 3.93
N GLY A 156 -2.97 17.36 2.66
CA GLY A 156 -3.84 17.58 1.50
C GLY A 156 -5.04 16.64 1.44
N PHE A 157 -4.92 15.42 1.99
CA PHE A 157 -6.03 14.48 2.05
C PHE A 157 -7.01 14.71 3.20
N LEU A 158 -6.76 15.67 4.09
CA LEU A 158 -7.67 16.02 5.19
C LEU A 158 -9.04 16.45 4.67
N MET A 159 -9.11 17.03 3.46
CA MET A 159 -10.37 17.39 2.79
C MET A 159 -11.33 16.21 2.64
N LEU A 160 -10.83 14.98 2.51
CA LEU A 160 -11.65 13.77 2.42
C LEU A 160 -12.33 13.38 3.74
N THR A 161 -11.88 13.95 4.85
CA THR A 161 -12.46 13.73 6.20
C THR A 161 -13.49 14.79 6.59
N GLU A 162 -13.69 15.80 5.75
CA GLU A 162 -14.63 16.86 6.05
C GLU A 162 -16.07 16.29 6.12
N PRO A 163 -16.90 16.74 7.09
CA PRO A 163 -18.28 16.30 7.20
C PRO A 163 -19.12 16.51 5.94
N GLY A 164 -18.73 17.47 5.09
CA GLY A 164 -19.39 17.74 3.80
C GLY A 164 -19.10 16.70 2.71
N VAL A 165 -17.99 15.97 2.82
CA VAL A 165 -17.65 14.87 1.88
C VAL A 165 -18.32 13.58 2.34
N GLY A 166 -18.26 13.25 3.63
CA GLY A 166 -18.87 12.04 4.18
C GLY A 166 -18.29 10.76 3.56
N CYS A 167 -19.12 9.72 3.43
CA CYS A 167 -18.74 8.48 2.78
C CYS A 167 -19.17 8.51 1.30
N LEU A 168 -18.24 8.19 0.42
CA LEU A 168 -18.43 8.16 -1.01
C LEU A 168 -19.11 6.85 -1.40
N GLU A 169 -20.23 6.91 -2.13
CA GLU A 169 -20.97 5.72 -2.56
C GLU A 169 -20.87 5.52 -4.07
N LEU A 170 -20.87 4.24 -4.48
CA LEU A 170 -20.92 3.80 -5.87
C LEU A 170 -21.89 2.62 -5.98
N GLU A 171 -22.91 2.78 -6.82
CA GLU A 171 -23.78 1.66 -7.20
C GLU A 171 -23.16 0.92 -8.38
N ASP A 172 -22.90 -0.38 -8.22
CA ASP A 172 -22.50 -1.27 -9.31
C ASP A 172 -23.23 -2.61 -9.20
N LYS A 173 -23.96 -2.97 -10.27
CA LYS A 173 -24.81 -4.16 -10.38
C LYS A 173 -25.80 -4.28 -9.21
N GLU A 174 -25.60 -5.27 -8.34
CA GLU A 174 -26.46 -5.61 -7.21
C GLU A 174 -25.95 -5.05 -5.86
N TYR A 175 -24.80 -4.36 -5.87
CA TYR A 175 -24.15 -3.85 -4.68
C TYR A 175 -24.04 -2.32 -4.70
N VAL A 176 -24.04 -1.74 -3.51
CA VAL A 176 -23.64 -0.37 -3.23
C VAL A 176 -22.35 -0.43 -2.44
N TYR A 177 -21.27 0.01 -3.04
CA TYR A 177 -19.98 0.15 -2.38
C TYR A 177 -19.91 1.51 -1.72
N SER A 178 -19.41 1.56 -0.49
CA SER A 178 -19.14 2.82 0.18
C SER A 178 -17.71 2.86 0.72
N LEU A 179 -17.09 4.02 0.59
CA LEU A 179 -15.76 4.32 1.11
C LEU A 179 -15.87 5.53 2.03
N CYS A 180 -15.55 5.34 3.31
CA CYS A 180 -15.35 6.42 4.26
C CYS A 180 -13.83 6.63 4.40
N PRO A 181 -13.25 7.65 3.76
CA PRO A 181 -11.80 7.82 3.70
C PRO A 181 -11.15 7.83 5.09
N PHE A 182 -10.04 7.11 5.24
CA PHE A 182 -9.29 6.96 6.50
C PHE A 182 -10.04 6.29 7.64
N LYS A 183 -11.18 5.64 7.34
CA LYS A 183 -11.99 4.93 8.32
C LYS A 183 -12.25 3.49 7.89
N ASP A 184 -13.16 3.27 6.94
CA ASP A 184 -13.61 1.95 6.53
C ASP A 184 -14.24 1.94 5.13
N ALA A 185 -14.36 0.75 4.56
CA ALA A 185 -15.04 0.50 3.29
C ALA A 185 -16.06 -0.62 3.46
N HIS A 186 -17.24 -0.47 2.84
CA HIS A 186 -18.36 -1.39 2.98
C HIS A 186 -18.95 -1.78 1.62
N GLN A 187 -19.59 -2.95 1.59
CA GLN A 187 -20.43 -3.41 0.50
C GLN A 187 -21.83 -3.71 1.05
N ARG A 188 -22.84 -3.06 0.48
CA ARG A 188 -24.24 -3.29 0.83
C ARG A 188 -24.98 -3.91 -0.34
N SER A 189 -25.76 -4.97 -0.10
CA SER A 189 -26.68 -5.48 -1.11
C SER A 189 -27.83 -4.51 -1.33
N ARG A 190 -28.19 -4.26 -2.59
CA ARG A 190 -29.36 -3.42 -2.94
C ARG A 190 -30.69 -4.07 -2.54
N SER A 191 -30.74 -5.39 -2.49
CA SER A 191 -31.96 -6.17 -2.26
C SER A 191 -32.03 -6.82 -0.88
N ALA A 192 -30.90 -7.35 -0.39
CA ALA A 192 -30.88 -8.20 0.81
C ALA A 192 -30.71 -7.44 2.13
N GLY A 193 -30.51 -6.11 2.10
CA GLY A 193 -30.28 -5.28 3.30
C GLY A 193 -29.02 -5.61 4.09
N SER A 194 -28.24 -6.62 3.66
CA SER A 194 -27.00 -7.03 4.28
C SER A 194 -25.87 -6.07 3.91
N SER A 195 -25.06 -5.72 4.91
CA SER A 195 -23.85 -4.90 4.76
C SER A 195 -22.65 -5.72 5.23
N SER A 196 -21.58 -5.75 4.44
CA SER A 196 -20.31 -6.38 4.80
C SER A 196 -19.22 -5.32 4.89
N LEU A 197 -18.45 -5.35 5.96
CA LEU A 197 -17.21 -4.59 6.06
C LEU A 197 -16.20 -5.22 5.10
N LEU A 198 -15.71 -4.43 4.15
CA LEU A 198 -14.66 -4.86 3.24
C LEU A 198 -13.27 -4.61 3.80
N GLY A 199 -13.09 -3.63 4.68
CA GLY A 199 -11.82 -3.36 5.34
C GLY A 199 -11.86 -2.07 6.15
N SER A 200 -10.96 -1.96 7.12
CA SER A 200 -10.69 -0.75 7.90
C SER A 200 -9.36 -0.14 7.46
N TRP A 201 -9.24 1.19 7.54
CA TRP A 201 -8.02 1.90 7.16
C TRP A 201 -6.78 1.33 7.86
N LYS A 202 -5.75 0.99 7.08
CA LYS A 202 -4.45 0.51 7.58
C LYS A 202 -3.29 1.44 7.30
N GLY A 203 -3.38 2.24 6.24
CA GLY A 203 -2.30 3.12 5.83
C GLY A 203 -2.21 3.25 4.32
N TRP A 204 -1.15 3.91 3.87
CA TRP A 204 -0.78 3.95 2.46
C TRP A 204 0.05 2.73 2.08
N VAL A 205 -0.16 2.22 0.88
CA VAL A 205 0.60 1.07 0.36
C VAL A 205 2.06 1.49 0.14
N ASP A 206 2.99 0.59 0.48
CA ASP A 206 4.45 0.76 0.35
C ASP A 206 5.07 1.87 1.22
N HIS A 207 4.33 2.43 2.17
CA HIS A 207 4.88 3.38 3.14
C HIS A 207 5.67 2.65 4.23
N PRO A 208 6.87 3.14 4.62
CA PRO A 208 7.62 2.58 5.73
C PRO A 208 6.84 2.66 7.05
N GLU A 209 7.02 1.67 7.93
CA GLU A 209 6.39 1.71 9.26
C GLU A 209 6.87 2.94 10.06
N GLY A 210 5.93 3.66 10.67
CA GLY A 210 6.20 4.87 11.46
C GLY A 210 6.29 6.16 10.62
N SER A 211 6.15 6.06 9.29
CA SER A 211 6.14 7.22 8.38
C SER A 211 5.01 8.21 8.65
N GLU A 212 3.98 7.82 9.39
CA GLU A 212 2.87 8.69 9.77
C GLU A 212 3.33 9.86 10.64
N THR A 213 4.45 9.69 11.35
CA THR A 213 5.06 10.70 12.24
C THR A 213 6.24 11.46 11.65
N TRP A 214 6.60 11.17 10.40
CA TRP A 214 7.71 11.84 9.72
C TRP A 214 7.41 13.33 9.47
N ASP A 215 8.47 14.10 9.27
CA ASP A 215 8.38 15.51 8.90
C ASP A 215 7.85 15.69 7.47
N ARG A 216 7.47 16.93 7.14
CA ARG A 216 6.85 17.27 5.86
C ARG A 216 7.78 16.92 4.70
N GLU A 217 9.06 17.25 4.81
CA GLU A 217 10.06 17.06 3.77
C GLU A 217 10.31 15.57 3.48
N ALA A 218 10.31 14.69 4.49
CA ALA A 218 10.38 13.25 4.27
C ALA A 218 9.08 12.71 3.65
N LYS A 219 7.92 13.17 4.13
CA LYS A 219 6.61 12.77 3.56
C LYS A 219 6.45 13.16 2.09
N MET A 220 7.05 14.26 1.66
CA MET A 220 7.02 14.68 0.24
C MET A 220 7.69 13.68 -0.71
N ARG A 221 8.50 12.74 -0.19
CA ARG A 221 9.14 11.67 -0.96
C ARG A 221 8.29 10.39 -1.03
N LEU A 222 7.19 10.31 -0.29
CA LEU A 222 6.31 9.13 -0.24
C LEU A 222 5.28 9.16 -1.38
N SER A 223 4.82 7.97 -1.77
CA SER A 223 3.84 7.78 -2.84
C SER A 223 2.41 7.72 -2.27
N TYR A 224 1.57 8.70 -2.59
CA TYR A 224 0.17 8.77 -2.15
C TYR A 224 -0.81 8.25 -3.23
N LYS A 225 -0.50 7.10 -3.83
CA LYS A 225 -1.24 6.55 -4.98
C LYS A 225 -2.25 5.46 -4.63
N GLU A 226 -2.04 4.74 -3.53
CA GLU A 226 -2.89 3.61 -3.16
C GLU A 226 -3.05 3.53 -1.64
N MET A 227 -4.30 3.48 -1.20
CA MET A 227 -4.70 3.32 0.19
C MET A 227 -5.02 1.86 0.48
N LEU A 228 -4.65 1.37 1.66
CA LEU A 228 -4.94 0.01 2.12
C LEU A 228 -6.04 0.02 3.17
N TYR A 229 -7.09 -0.76 2.90
CA TYR A 229 -8.13 -1.11 3.86
C TYR A 229 -8.14 -2.63 4.02
N ASP A 230 -7.91 -3.11 5.23
CA ASP A 230 -7.76 -4.54 5.53
C ASP A 230 -8.50 -4.92 6.81
N ASP A 231 -8.46 -6.19 7.21
CA ASP A 231 -9.22 -6.75 8.33
C ASP A 231 -10.73 -6.53 8.21
N GLY A 232 -11.26 -6.72 6.99
CA GLY A 232 -12.69 -6.79 6.74
C GLY A 232 -13.33 -8.06 7.27
N HIS A 233 -14.65 -8.20 7.08
CA HIS A 233 -15.38 -9.40 7.49
C HIS A 233 -14.78 -10.65 6.85
N SER A 234 -14.67 -11.72 7.65
CA SER A 234 -14.15 -13.01 7.20
C SER A 234 -14.97 -13.58 6.04
N CYS A 235 -14.26 -14.16 5.07
CA CYS A 235 -14.83 -14.73 3.86
C CYS A 235 -14.78 -16.25 3.95
N TRP A 236 -15.91 -16.95 3.81
CA TRP A 236 -16.01 -18.39 4.08
C TRP A 236 -15.05 -19.29 3.27
N ASN A 237 -14.50 -18.77 2.17
CA ASN A 237 -13.53 -19.48 1.33
C ASN A 237 -12.54 -18.48 0.73
N GLY A 238 -11.99 -17.61 1.57
CA GLY A 238 -11.07 -16.56 1.15
C GLY A 238 -10.40 -15.93 2.36
N PRO A 239 -9.45 -15.01 2.15
CA PRO A 239 -8.91 -14.23 3.24
C PRO A 239 -10.00 -13.35 3.87
N ASN A 240 -9.66 -12.67 4.97
CA ASN A 240 -10.45 -11.53 5.39
C ASN A 240 -10.61 -10.56 4.21
N ARG A 241 -11.80 -9.98 4.07
CA ARG A 241 -12.02 -9.02 3.00
C ARG A 241 -11.02 -7.88 3.11
N SER A 242 -10.52 -7.42 1.97
CA SER A 242 -9.62 -6.26 1.89
C SER A 242 -9.90 -5.43 0.63
N VAL A 243 -9.59 -4.15 0.69
CA VAL A 243 -9.75 -3.20 -0.42
C VAL A 243 -8.47 -2.40 -0.60
N LYS A 244 -7.99 -2.34 -1.83
CA LYS A 244 -7.00 -1.34 -2.24
C LYS A 244 -7.70 -0.22 -2.99
N VAL A 245 -7.57 1.01 -2.53
CA VAL A 245 -8.18 2.18 -3.19
C VAL A 245 -7.08 2.93 -3.94
N ARG A 246 -7.12 2.87 -5.26
CA ARG A 246 -6.24 3.66 -6.13
C ARG A 246 -6.76 5.09 -6.18
N VAL A 247 -5.90 6.05 -5.87
CA VAL A 247 -6.23 7.47 -5.83
C VAL A 247 -5.76 8.13 -7.12
N GLU A 248 -6.66 8.87 -7.75
CA GLU A 248 -6.45 9.54 -9.04
C GLU A 248 -6.81 11.03 -8.90
N CYS A 249 -6.00 11.89 -9.51
CA CYS A 249 -6.27 13.33 -9.56
C CYS A 249 -7.52 13.59 -10.41
N GLY A 250 -8.45 14.36 -9.86
CA GLY A 250 -9.58 14.90 -10.59
C GLY A 250 -10.32 15.98 -9.80
N PRO A 251 -11.37 16.58 -10.38
CA PRO A 251 -12.01 17.77 -9.81
C PRO A 251 -13.00 17.47 -8.67
N GLU A 252 -13.45 16.22 -8.52
CA GLU A 252 -14.48 15.83 -7.56
C GLU A 252 -14.00 14.70 -6.65
N ASN A 253 -14.54 14.62 -5.44
CA ASN A 253 -14.35 13.48 -4.55
C ASN A 253 -15.42 12.42 -4.85
N LYS A 254 -15.07 11.36 -5.58
CA LYS A 254 -16.02 10.27 -5.90
C LYS A 254 -15.34 8.94 -6.22
N LEU A 255 -16.04 7.85 -5.97
CA LEU A 255 -15.66 6.52 -6.45
C LEU A 255 -15.98 6.40 -7.95
N LEU A 256 -14.98 6.02 -8.75
CA LEU A 256 -15.10 5.83 -10.20
C LEU A 256 -15.45 4.39 -10.55
N SER A 257 -14.85 3.41 -9.85
CA SER A 257 -15.15 1.99 -10.04
C SER A 257 -14.87 1.19 -8.77
N ALA A 258 -15.52 0.04 -8.68
CA ALA A 258 -15.29 -0.98 -7.67
C ALA A 258 -15.25 -2.36 -8.35
N GLU A 259 -14.13 -3.05 -8.24
CA GLU A 259 -13.89 -4.34 -8.87
C GLU A 259 -13.47 -5.37 -7.82
N GLU A 260 -13.86 -6.63 -8.01
CA GLU A 260 -13.41 -7.78 -7.21
C GLU A 260 -12.47 -8.65 -8.08
N PRO A 261 -11.18 -8.26 -8.25
CA PRO A 261 -10.25 -8.99 -9.11
C PRO A 261 -9.96 -10.41 -8.63
N SER A 262 -10.09 -10.67 -7.34
CA SER A 262 -10.06 -12.00 -6.75
C SER A 262 -11.03 -12.07 -5.60
N ARG A 263 -11.47 -13.28 -5.26
CA ARG A 263 -12.49 -13.50 -4.24
C ARG A 263 -12.15 -12.79 -2.92
N CYS A 264 -13.08 -11.97 -2.44
CA CYS A 264 -12.96 -11.18 -1.22
C CYS A 264 -11.82 -10.15 -1.21
N THR A 265 -11.17 -9.89 -2.35
CA THR A 265 -10.18 -8.82 -2.53
C THR A 265 -10.71 -7.82 -3.53
N TYR A 266 -10.81 -6.56 -3.12
CA TYR A 266 -11.44 -5.51 -3.91
C TYR A 266 -10.42 -4.46 -4.32
N ARG A 267 -10.72 -3.79 -5.44
CA ARG A 267 -9.97 -2.64 -5.93
C ARG A 267 -10.94 -1.52 -6.27
N PHE A 268 -10.79 -0.39 -5.60
CA PHE A 268 -11.56 0.81 -5.89
C PHE A 268 -10.69 1.83 -6.63
N ARG A 269 -11.32 2.68 -7.43
CA ARG A 269 -10.70 3.89 -8.00
C ARG A 269 -11.40 5.11 -7.42
N LEU A 270 -10.64 5.97 -6.77
CA LEU A 270 -11.09 7.22 -6.14
C LEU A 270 -10.57 8.40 -6.94
N GLU A 271 -11.46 9.24 -7.43
CA GLU A 271 -11.13 10.58 -7.93
C GLU A 271 -11.11 11.56 -6.76
N THR A 272 -10.10 12.43 -6.69
CA THR A 272 -10.05 13.52 -5.69
C THR A 272 -9.10 14.66 -6.10
N PRO A 273 -9.44 15.93 -5.80
CA PRO A 273 -8.52 17.05 -5.99
C PRO A 273 -7.25 16.96 -5.12
N ALA A 274 -7.31 16.25 -3.98
CA ALA A 274 -6.18 16.07 -3.09
C ALA A 274 -4.97 15.42 -3.79
N ALA A 275 -5.24 14.54 -4.76
CA ALA A 275 -4.20 13.82 -5.49
C ALA A 275 -3.50 14.66 -6.58
N CYS A 276 -4.03 15.85 -6.91
CA CYS A 276 -3.47 16.68 -7.98
C CYS A 276 -2.17 17.41 -7.58
N HIS A 277 -1.95 17.62 -6.27
CA HIS A 277 -0.70 18.20 -5.74
C HIS A 277 0.46 17.20 -5.77
N HIS A 278 0.17 15.91 -5.92
CA HIS A 278 1.17 14.85 -6.04
C HIS A 278 1.53 14.52 -7.49
N HIS A 279 0.99 15.26 -8.47
CA HIS A 279 1.35 15.07 -9.87
C HIS A 279 2.73 15.69 -10.14
N PRO A 280 3.65 14.98 -10.82
CA PRO A 280 5.00 15.45 -11.08
C PRO A 280 5.02 16.81 -11.78
N ASP A 281 4.09 17.07 -12.71
CA ASP A 281 4.01 18.34 -13.42
C ASP A 281 3.60 19.51 -12.51
N THR A 282 2.74 19.27 -11.52
CA THR A 282 2.31 20.30 -10.54
C THR A 282 3.44 20.60 -9.56
N LEU A 283 4.19 19.57 -9.15
CA LEU A 283 5.41 19.74 -8.34
C LEU A 283 6.48 20.52 -9.11
N LEU A 284 6.70 20.21 -10.39
CA LEU A 284 7.63 20.95 -11.25
C LEU A 284 7.20 22.40 -11.44
N ALA A 285 5.90 22.64 -11.65
CA ALA A 285 5.35 23.99 -11.78
C ALA A 285 5.53 24.81 -10.50
N HIS A 286 5.29 24.21 -9.33
CA HIS A 286 5.50 24.86 -8.04
C HIS A 286 6.99 25.19 -7.78
N MET A 287 7.92 24.39 -8.30
CA MET A 287 9.35 24.71 -8.27
C MET A 287 9.76 25.81 -9.26
N HIS A 288 9.02 25.99 -10.36
CA HIS A 288 9.32 26.96 -11.42
C HIS A 288 8.64 28.32 -11.24
N THR A 289 7.63 28.44 -10.39
CA THR A 289 6.94 29.72 -10.11
C THR A 289 7.68 30.65 -9.15
N GLU A 290 8.80 30.22 -8.58
CA GLU A 290 9.66 31.02 -7.67
C GLU A 290 10.93 31.56 -8.36
N LEU A 291 10.87 31.85 -9.67
CA LEU A 291 11.97 32.46 -10.45
C LEU A 291 11.62 33.87 -10.97
#